data_AF-A0A7K1JGI1-F1
#
_entry.id   AF-A0A7K1JGI1-F1
#
_cell.length_a   1.000
_cell.length_b   1.000
_cell.length_c   1.000
_cell.angle_alpha   90.00
_cell.angle_beta   90.00
_cell.angle_gamma   90.00
#
_symmetry.space_group_name_H-M   'P 1'
#
loop_
_entity.id
_entity.type
_entity.pdbx_description
1 polymer ?
#
loop_
_entity_poly.entity_id
_entity_poly.type
_entity_poly.pdbx_seq_one_letter_code
_entity_poly.pdbx_strand_id
1 'polypeptide(L)'
;MSELHYDVLVHDGLPRHREQKLPDGSPIVSSPVSTTLIYGDHDAVLVDPPFTYEQVHRVGEWIKSFGRRLVAVYATHGHGDHWFSTELLLQRFPGAVAYATEGTIAMMHQQGTEGRAQMWDVDFPGQIPPSPVVYHPVPNWGIMLEGHQLLAVEVGHTDTDDTTVLHVPDIDLVVAGDVAYNGVHQYLLESAHGGVEAWLAALDKVAALQPRTVVAGHKNKELPDDAAIIDQTRDYLLDARRLMAEKPSPQQYFDQMIALYPDRLNVGPVWYSAVALLSGPSAPVSEAEEWFFDDYLPTWIGVCAGTIDRTSDFILDYWSAPLNWSDNQGSRWILQPVDVVSVLEQLHTRLREAGYADTAVPDKKVTVYHDNGAAIEVIWARLRADGSEIERIAAHFELTRGNGGWRIIGIQAVSTSSDSLKDVWQQQH
;
A
#
# COMPACT_ATOMS: atom_id res chain seq x y z
N MET A 1 -42.27 17.45 -5.06
CA MET A 1 -41.33 16.32 -4.92
C MET A 1 -41.43 15.90 -3.46
N SER A 2 -41.29 14.61 -3.16
CA SER A 2 -41.32 14.12 -1.78
C SER A 2 -40.19 14.77 -0.97
N GLU A 3 -40.31 14.83 0.34
CA GLU A 3 -39.18 15.26 1.17
C GLU A 3 -38.23 14.07 1.35
N LEU A 4 -36.93 14.28 1.14
CA LEU A 4 -35.94 13.25 1.40
C LEU A 4 -35.48 13.31 2.85
N HIS A 5 -35.27 12.13 3.43
CA HIS A 5 -34.68 11.94 4.74
C HIS A 5 -33.53 10.95 4.65
N TYR A 6 -32.70 10.91 5.70
CA TYR A 6 -31.68 9.90 5.84
C TYR A 6 -31.59 9.43 7.29
N ASP A 7 -31.17 8.19 7.48
CA ASP A 7 -30.78 7.61 8.77
C ASP A 7 -29.48 6.82 8.61
N VAL A 8 -28.71 6.72 9.69
CA VAL A 8 -27.42 6.02 9.70
C VAL A 8 -27.45 4.91 10.76
N LEU A 9 -27.11 3.69 10.34
CA LEU A 9 -26.86 2.57 11.24
C LEU A 9 -25.37 2.36 11.36
N VAL A 10 -24.84 2.42 12.59
CA VAL A 10 -23.43 2.17 12.86
C VAL A 10 -23.26 0.83 13.57
N HIS A 11 -22.43 -0.03 12.99
CA HIS A 11 -22.00 -1.28 13.60
C HIS A 11 -20.71 -1.06 14.36
N ASP A 12 -20.63 -1.54 15.61
CA ASP A 12 -19.40 -1.51 16.37
C ASP A 12 -18.33 -2.42 15.73
N GLY A 13 -17.06 -2.08 15.96
CA GLY A 13 -15.92 -2.82 15.44
C GLY A 13 -15.86 -4.27 15.94
N LEU A 14 -15.50 -5.19 15.04
CA LEU A 14 -15.39 -6.62 15.33
C LEU A 14 -13.94 -7.00 15.69
N PRO A 15 -13.70 -7.85 16.70
CA PRO A 15 -12.35 -8.37 16.97
C PRO A 15 -11.77 -9.11 15.77
N ARG A 16 -10.53 -8.79 15.41
CA ARG A 16 -9.80 -9.52 14.36
C ARG A 16 -9.20 -10.80 14.92
N HIS A 17 -9.31 -11.90 14.18
CA HIS A 17 -8.72 -13.19 14.51
C HIS A 17 -7.23 -13.22 14.12
N ARG A 18 -6.43 -12.38 14.79
CA ARG A 18 -4.98 -12.30 14.60
C ARG A 18 -4.20 -12.35 15.91
N GLU A 19 -2.98 -12.89 15.81
CA GLU A 19 -2.02 -12.88 16.92
C GLU A 19 -1.49 -11.47 17.18
N GLN A 20 -1.37 -10.64 16.14
CA GLN A 20 -0.95 -9.26 16.24
C GLN A 20 -1.79 -8.49 17.27
N LYS A 21 -1.10 -7.79 18.17
CA LYS A 21 -1.69 -6.96 19.22
C LYS A 21 -1.29 -5.51 19.05
N LEU A 22 -2.07 -4.65 19.71
CA LEU A 22 -1.67 -3.28 19.99
C LEU A 22 -0.46 -3.25 20.94
N PRO A 23 0.26 -2.12 21.05
CA PRO A 23 1.41 -2.00 21.95
C PRO A 23 1.14 -2.35 23.42
N ASP A 24 -0.10 -2.13 23.88
CA ASP A 24 -0.55 -2.47 25.24
C ASP A 24 -0.95 -3.95 25.42
N GLY A 25 -0.83 -4.76 24.36
CA GLY A 25 -1.20 -6.17 24.33
C GLY A 25 -2.69 -6.44 24.05
N SER A 26 -3.51 -5.40 23.90
CA SER A 26 -4.93 -5.56 23.57
C SER A 26 -5.14 -6.02 22.12
N PRO A 27 -6.25 -6.75 21.82
CA PRO A 27 -6.53 -7.21 20.47
C PRO A 27 -6.87 -6.06 19.52
N ILE A 28 -6.52 -6.23 18.24
CA ILE A 28 -6.96 -5.31 17.19
C ILE A 28 -8.43 -5.61 16.85
N VAL A 29 -9.24 -4.56 16.75
CA VAL A 29 -10.64 -4.62 16.31
C VAL A 29 -10.80 -3.85 14.99
N SER A 30 -11.75 -4.23 14.14
CA SER A 30 -12.10 -3.47 12.93
C SER A 30 -12.64 -2.09 13.30
N SER A 31 -12.60 -1.16 12.35
CA SER A 31 -13.29 0.11 12.47
C SER A 31 -14.81 -0.11 12.62
N PRO A 32 -15.53 0.74 13.37
CA PRO A 32 -16.99 0.79 13.30
C PRO A 32 -17.43 1.19 11.89
N VAL A 33 -18.46 0.55 11.34
CA VAL A 33 -18.90 0.78 9.94
C VAL A 33 -20.27 1.44 9.93
N SER A 34 -20.41 2.52 9.15
CA SER A 34 -21.65 3.23 8.89
C SER A 34 -22.34 2.68 7.64
N THR A 35 -23.63 2.42 7.75
CA THR A 35 -24.51 2.16 6.60
C THR A 35 -25.59 3.25 6.60
N THR A 36 -25.79 3.92 5.47
CA THR A 36 -26.74 5.04 5.35
C THR A 36 -27.97 4.64 4.54
N LEU A 37 -29.16 4.94 5.03
CA LEU A 37 -30.40 4.78 4.27
C LEU A 37 -30.94 6.17 3.92
N ILE A 38 -31.05 6.46 2.63
CA ILE A 38 -31.69 7.68 2.12
C ILE A 38 -33.07 7.28 1.60
N TYR A 39 -34.14 7.96 2.04
CA TYR A 39 -35.49 7.53 1.73
C TYR A 39 -36.45 8.71 1.53
N GLY A 40 -37.46 8.47 0.70
CA GLY A 40 -38.61 9.35 0.52
C GLY A 40 -39.88 8.74 1.12
N ASP A 41 -41.00 8.96 0.44
CA ASP A 41 -42.33 8.53 0.90
C ASP A 41 -42.56 7.02 0.72
N HIS A 42 -42.01 6.43 -0.35
CA HIS A 42 -42.25 5.04 -0.76
C HIS A 42 -40.97 4.26 -1.00
N ASP A 43 -39.94 4.90 -1.56
CA ASP A 43 -38.69 4.25 -1.97
C ASP A 43 -37.50 4.65 -1.08
N ALA A 44 -36.44 3.83 -1.11
CA ALA A 44 -35.19 4.07 -0.39
C ALA A 44 -33.95 3.57 -1.16
N VAL A 45 -32.80 4.19 -0.90
CA VAL A 45 -31.47 3.83 -1.38
C VAL A 45 -30.56 3.58 -0.18
N LEU A 46 -29.92 2.42 -0.14
CA LEU A 46 -28.92 2.09 0.87
C LEU A 46 -27.53 2.44 0.35
N VAL A 47 -26.67 3.00 1.19
CA VAL A 47 -25.26 3.28 0.90
C VAL A 47 -24.39 2.49 1.88
N ASP A 48 -23.36 1.83 1.34
CA ASP A 48 -22.34 1.05 2.04
C ASP A 48 -22.91 -0.07 2.93
N PRO A 49 -23.40 -1.18 2.33
CA PRO A 49 -23.75 -2.38 3.09
C PRO A 49 -22.54 -2.95 3.85
N PRO A 50 -22.73 -3.54 5.03
CA PRO A 50 -21.64 -4.07 5.85
C PRO A 50 -21.05 -5.35 5.25
N PHE A 51 -20.14 -6.02 5.96
CA PHE A 51 -19.43 -7.20 5.43
C PHE A 51 -19.76 -8.55 6.06
N THR A 52 -20.44 -8.61 7.21
CA THR A 52 -20.70 -9.90 7.87
C THR A 52 -22.15 -10.36 7.76
N TYR A 53 -22.37 -11.67 7.92
CA TYR A 53 -23.71 -12.27 7.98
C TYR A 53 -24.60 -11.63 9.06
N GLU A 54 -24.05 -11.35 10.24
CA GLU A 54 -24.80 -10.74 11.35
C GLU A 54 -25.18 -9.30 11.03
N GLN A 55 -24.23 -8.49 10.57
CA GLN A 55 -24.46 -7.08 10.26
C GLN A 55 -25.49 -6.93 9.13
N VAL A 56 -25.39 -7.69 8.03
CA VAL A 56 -26.36 -7.59 6.93
C VAL A 56 -27.75 -8.09 7.31
N HIS A 57 -27.84 -9.06 8.22
CA HIS A 57 -29.14 -9.46 8.77
C HIS A 57 -29.80 -8.29 9.50
N ARG A 58 -29.04 -7.61 10.37
CA ARG A 58 -29.49 -6.43 11.13
C ARG A 58 -29.85 -5.26 10.20
N VAL A 59 -29.03 -4.97 9.18
CA VAL A 59 -29.33 -3.95 8.18
C VAL A 59 -30.64 -4.25 7.46
N GLY A 60 -30.87 -5.49 7.04
CA GLY A 60 -32.13 -5.81 6.35
C GLY A 60 -33.37 -5.75 7.25
N GLU A 61 -33.27 -6.01 8.55
CA GLU A 61 -34.38 -5.76 9.49
C GLU A 61 -34.58 -4.25 9.74
N TRP A 62 -33.49 -3.50 9.83
CA TRP A 62 -33.53 -2.04 9.95
C TRP A 62 -34.20 -1.39 8.73
N ILE A 63 -33.82 -1.75 7.50
CA ILE A 63 -34.47 -1.26 6.27
C ILE A 63 -35.97 -1.55 6.27
N LYS A 64 -36.39 -2.76 6.64
CA LYS A 64 -37.81 -3.12 6.70
C LYS A 64 -38.60 -2.25 7.69
N SER A 65 -37.97 -1.80 8.77
CA SER A 65 -38.65 -0.99 9.79
C SER A 65 -39.14 0.38 9.27
N PHE A 66 -38.55 0.88 8.18
CA PHE A 66 -39.00 2.12 7.51
C PHE A 66 -40.25 1.92 6.66
N GLY A 67 -40.61 0.68 6.31
CA GLY A 67 -41.76 0.39 5.45
C GLY A 67 -41.63 0.99 4.05
N ARG A 68 -40.40 1.16 3.56
CA ARG A 68 -40.08 1.65 2.21
C ARG A 68 -39.56 0.52 1.33
N ARG A 69 -39.71 0.65 0.02
CA ARG A 69 -39.13 -0.26 -0.97
C ARG A 69 -37.68 0.14 -1.24
N LEU A 70 -36.75 -0.77 -0.97
CA LEU A 70 -35.36 -0.58 -1.39
C LEU A 70 -35.27 -0.69 -2.92
N VAL A 71 -34.88 0.41 -3.59
CA VAL A 71 -34.75 0.46 -5.06
C VAL A 71 -33.31 0.37 -5.53
N ALA A 72 -32.36 0.79 -4.70
CA ALA A 72 -30.95 0.72 -5.02
C ALA A 72 -30.08 0.51 -3.79
N VAL A 73 -28.91 -0.05 -4.04
CA VAL A 73 -27.78 -0.12 -3.11
C VAL A 73 -26.61 0.59 -3.78
N TYR A 74 -25.87 1.42 -3.07
CA TYR A 74 -24.67 2.11 -3.55
C TYR A 74 -23.47 1.73 -2.70
N ALA A 75 -22.29 1.59 -3.31
CA ALA A 75 -21.02 1.48 -2.60
C ALA A 75 -20.11 2.64 -2.99
N THR A 76 -19.51 3.29 -1.99
CA THR A 76 -18.67 4.47 -2.16
C THR A 76 -17.28 4.13 -2.68
N HIS A 77 -16.72 2.98 -2.32
CA HIS A 77 -15.37 2.56 -2.70
C HIS A 77 -15.17 1.04 -2.59
N GLY A 78 -13.95 0.57 -2.89
CA GLY A 78 -13.63 -0.84 -3.08
C GLY A 78 -13.41 -1.67 -1.82
N HIS A 79 -13.31 -1.07 -0.62
CA HIS A 79 -13.04 -1.81 0.62
C HIS A 79 -14.19 -2.72 1.01
N GLY A 80 -13.83 -3.95 1.40
CA GLY A 80 -14.79 -5.05 1.61
C GLY A 80 -15.87 -4.80 2.66
N ASP A 81 -15.55 -4.02 3.69
CA ASP A 81 -16.48 -3.61 4.75
C ASP A 81 -17.66 -2.76 4.30
N HIS A 82 -17.61 -2.25 3.07
CA HIS A 82 -18.66 -1.41 2.47
C HIS A 82 -19.45 -2.09 1.34
N TRP A 83 -19.19 -3.38 1.05
CA TRP A 83 -19.94 -4.08 0.00
C TRP A 83 -20.00 -5.61 0.07
N PHE A 84 -19.21 -6.28 0.91
CA PHE A 84 -19.10 -7.75 0.86
C PHE A 84 -20.42 -8.49 1.07
N SER A 85 -21.39 -7.90 1.78
CA SER A 85 -22.69 -8.55 2.03
C SER A 85 -23.78 -8.21 1.01
N THR A 86 -23.47 -7.41 -0.02
CA THR A 86 -24.47 -6.87 -0.95
C THR A 86 -25.31 -7.94 -1.63
N GLU A 87 -24.69 -9.03 -2.10
CA GLU A 87 -25.43 -10.11 -2.75
C GLU A 87 -26.50 -10.73 -1.83
N LEU A 88 -26.13 -10.99 -0.56
CA LEU A 88 -27.07 -11.51 0.44
C LEU A 88 -28.17 -10.49 0.78
N LEU A 89 -27.85 -9.19 0.78
CA LEU A 89 -28.85 -8.15 0.96
C LEU A 89 -29.86 -8.13 -0.21
N LEU A 90 -29.37 -8.18 -1.45
CA LEU A 90 -30.22 -8.16 -2.65
C LEU A 90 -31.18 -9.36 -2.71
N GLN A 91 -30.77 -10.53 -2.22
CA GLN A 91 -31.66 -11.70 -2.09
C GLN A 91 -32.88 -11.41 -1.19
N ARG A 92 -32.77 -10.50 -0.21
CA ARG A 92 -33.86 -10.10 0.70
C ARG A 92 -34.75 -8.99 0.12
N PHE A 93 -34.24 -8.22 -0.82
CA PHE A 93 -34.92 -7.09 -1.46
C PHE A 93 -34.96 -7.26 -2.98
N PRO A 94 -35.72 -8.25 -3.48
CA PRO A 94 -35.81 -8.51 -4.90
C PRO A 94 -36.37 -7.28 -5.63
N GLY A 95 -35.58 -6.70 -6.53
CA GLY A 95 -35.91 -5.48 -7.26
C GLY A 95 -34.99 -4.29 -6.97
N ALA A 96 -34.17 -4.35 -5.91
CA ALA A 96 -33.08 -3.42 -5.72
C ALA A 96 -31.94 -3.71 -6.72
N VAL A 97 -31.26 -2.65 -7.18
CA VAL A 97 -30.09 -2.74 -8.06
C VAL A 97 -28.87 -2.17 -7.34
N ALA A 98 -27.75 -2.90 -7.37
CA ALA A 98 -26.49 -2.41 -6.80
C ALA A 98 -25.74 -1.54 -7.82
N TYR A 99 -25.30 -0.36 -7.39
CA TYR A 99 -24.58 0.63 -8.19
C TYR A 99 -23.27 1.05 -7.54
N ALA A 100 -22.25 1.26 -8.37
CA ALA A 100 -20.97 1.86 -8.02
C ALA A 100 -20.39 2.47 -9.31
N THR A 101 -19.33 3.27 -9.22
CA THR A 101 -18.66 3.73 -10.45
C THR A 101 -17.78 2.62 -11.04
N GLU A 102 -17.36 2.78 -12.30
CA GLU A 102 -16.52 1.78 -12.96
C GLU A 102 -15.18 1.57 -12.24
N GLY A 103 -14.57 2.65 -11.73
CA GLY A 103 -13.33 2.58 -10.94
C GLY A 103 -13.53 1.82 -9.62
N THR A 104 -14.58 2.16 -8.87
CA THR A 104 -14.92 1.42 -7.65
C THR A 104 -15.16 -0.07 -7.91
N ILE A 105 -15.87 -0.44 -9.00
CA ILE A 105 -16.08 -1.85 -9.39
C ILE A 105 -14.76 -2.54 -9.71
N ALA A 106 -13.83 -1.86 -10.40
CA ALA A 106 -12.50 -2.40 -10.66
C ALA A 106 -11.72 -2.67 -9.35
N MET A 107 -11.79 -1.75 -8.38
CA MET A 107 -11.18 -1.93 -7.07
C MET A 107 -11.80 -3.09 -6.27
N MET A 108 -13.13 -3.27 -6.34
CA MET A 108 -13.80 -4.43 -5.75
C MET A 108 -13.27 -5.76 -6.31
N HIS A 109 -12.97 -5.83 -7.61
CA HIS A 109 -12.36 -7.01 -8.19
C HIS A 109 -10.95 -7.25 -7.65
N GLN A 110 -10.10 -6.22 -7.58
CA GLN A 110 -8.74 -6.34 -7.05
C GLN A 110 -8.74 -6.79 -5.58
N GLN A 111 -9.47 -6.08 -4.72
CA GLN A 111 -9.47 -6.34 -3.28
C GLN A 111 -10.32 -7.56 -2.88
N GLY A 112 -11.45 -7.78 -3.57
CA GLY A 112 -12.42 -8.84 -3.27
C GLY A 112 -12.08 -10.23 -3.82
N THR A 113 -11.17 -10.34 -4.78
CA THR A 113 -10.77 -11.64 -5.36
C THR A 113 -9.34 -12.06 -5.02
N GLU A 114 -8.35 -11.18 -5.10
CA GLU A 114 -6.94 -11.54 -4.87
C GLU A 114 -6.51 -11.33 -3.41
N GLY A 115 -6.97 -10.24 -2.78
CA GLY A 115 -6.58 -9.85 -1.41
C GLY A 115 -7.45 -10.45 -0.28
N ARG A 116 -8.71 -10.80 -0.58
CA ARG A 116 -9.69 -11.23 0.42
C ARG A 116 -9.22 -12.40 1.30
N ALA A 117 -8.74 -13.48 0.69
CA ALA A 117 -8.35 -14.69 1.42
C ALA A 117 -7.12 -14.47 2.31
N GLN A 118 -6.28 -13.48 2.00
CA GLN A 118 -5.04 -13.19 2.72
C GLN A 118 -5.27 -12.26 3.93
N MET A 119 -6.33 -11.44 3.88
CA MET A 119 -6.65 -10.46 4.91
C MET A 119 -7.99 -10.73 5.58
N TRP A 120 -9.09 -10.60 4.85
CA TRP A 120 -10.45 -10.61 5.39
C TRP A 120 -10.89 -11.96 5.94
N ASP A 121 -10.66 -13.05 5.21
CA ASP A 121 -11.06 -14.39 5.68
C ASP A 121 -10.17 -14.89 6.84
N VAL A 122 -8.97 -14.33 6.98
CA VAL A 122 -8.07 -14.55 8.14
C VAL A 122 -8.56 -13.75 9.35
N ASP A 123 -8.95 -12.49 9.16
CA ASP A 123 -9.37 -11.60 10.24
C ASP A 123 -10.75 -11.98 10.78
N PHE A 124 -11.65 -12.50 9.94
CA PHE A 124 -13.04 -12.79 10.30
C PHE A 124 -13.46 -14.19 9.82
N PRO A 125 -12.82 -15.26 10.33
CA PRO A 125 -13.02 -16.61 9.82
C PRO A 125 -14.48 -17.05 9.97
N GLY A 126 -15.11 -17.39 8.84
CA GLY A 126 -16.51 -17.85 8.78
C GLY A 126 -17.58 -16.77 9.00
N GLN A 127 -17.20 -15.49 9.10
CA GLN A 127 -18.17 -14.40 9.35
C GLN A 127 -18.61 -13.66 8.08
N ILE A 128 -17.80 -13.70 7.02
CA ILE A 128 -18.02 -12.98 5.76
C ILE A 128 -18.73 -13.91 4.75
N PRO A 129 -19.86 -13.51 4.15
CA PRO A 129 -20.53 -14.30 3.13
C PRO A 129 -19.70 -14.40 1.84
N PRO A 130 -20.09 -15.27 0.88
CA PRO A 130 -19.65 -15.12 -0.50
C PRO A 130 -19.93 -13.69 -0.99
N SER A 131 -18.94 -13.06 -1.61
CA SER A 131 -19.01 -11.64 -2.01
C SER A 131 -18.75 -11.50 -3.51
N PRO A 132 -19.61 -12.04 -4.38
CA PRO A 132 -19.49 -11.78 -5.81
C PRO A 132 -19.70 -10.27 -6.07
N VAL A 133 -18.95 -9.72 -7.01
CA VAL A 133 -19.14 -8.34 -7.46
C VAL A 133 -20.42 -8.30 -8.32
N VAL A 134 -21.52 -7.82 -7.72
CA VAL A 134 -22.88 -7.76 -8.32
C VAL A 134 -23.30 -6.34 -8.73
N TYR A 135 -22.34 -5.44 -8.81
CA TYR A 135 -22.56 -4.01 -9.03
C TYR A 135 -22.65 -3.66 -10.52
N HIS A 136 -23.52 -2.71 -10.84
CA HIS A 136 -23.61 -2.08 -12.15
C HIS A 136 -23.01 -0.67 -12.11
N PRO A 137 -22.40 -0.19 -13.21
CA PRO A 137 -22.01 1.21 -13.31
C PRO A 137 -23.18 2.15 -13.05
N VAL A 138 -22.98 3.13 -12.18
CA VAL A 138 -23.97 4.18 -11.92
C VAL A 138 -24.27 4.97 -13.20
N PRO A 139 -25.55 5.26 -13.52
CA PRO A 139 -25.87 6.08 -14.67
C PRO A 139 -25.27 7.49 -14.57
N ASN A 140 -24.92 8.11 -15.70
CA ASN A 140 -24.35 9.46 -15.74
C ASN A 140 -25.24 10.55 -15.10
N TRP A 141 -26.54 10.29 -14.98
CA TRP A 141 -27.50 11.20 -14.32
C TRP A 141 -27.74 10.86 -12.83
N GLY A 142 -27.01 9.90 -12.28
CA GLY A 142 -27.13 9.44 -10.89
C GLY A 142 -28.22 8.39 -10.66
N ILE A 143 -28.41 8.04 -9.39
CA ILE A 143 -29.49 7.19 -8.90
C ILE A 143 -30.73 8.07 -8.66
N MET A 144 -31.88 7.66 -9.18
CA MET A 144 -33.14 8.39 -8.99
C MET A 144 -33.89 7.85 -7.77
N LEU A 145 -34.26 8.74 -6.85
CA LEU A 145 -35.12 8.46 -5.72
C LEU A 145 -36.32 9.39 -5.75
N GLU A 146 -37.49 8.90 -6.19
CA GLU A 146 -38.75 9.66 -6.24
C GLU A 146 -38.68 11.01 -6.99
N GLY A 147 -37.80 11.11 -7.98
CA GLY A 147 -37.57 12.33 -8.76
C GLY A 147 -36.37 13.17 -8.31
N HIS A 148 -35.74 12.80 -7.20
CA HIS A 148 -34.49 13.39 -6.70
C HIS A 148 -33.28 12.65 -7.25
N GLN A 149 -32.19 13.39 -7.48
CA GLN A 149 -30.92 12.84 -7.97
C GLN A 149 -29.95 12.59 -6.82
N LEU A 150 -29.42 11.38 -6.74
CA LEU A 150 -28.30 11.00 -5.89
C LEU A 150 -27.09 10.80 -6.81
N LEU A 151 -26.10 11.66 -6.68
CA LEU A 151 -24.99 11.80 -7.63
C LEU A 151 -23.72 11.16 -7.05
N ALA A 152 -23.19 10.17 -7.76
CA ALA A 152 -21.85 9.64 -7.49
C ALA A 152 -20.81 10.68 -7.93
N VAL A 153 -19.92 11.08 -7.03
CA VAL A 153 -18.85 12.05 -7.30
C VAL A 153 -17.50 11.38 -7.06
N GLU A 154 -16.72 11.23 -8.13
CA GLU A 154 -15.35 10.71 -8.11
C GLU A 154 -14.40 11.68 -7.41
N VAL A 155 -13.82 11.26 -6.29
CA VAL A 155 -12.88 12.08 -5.52
C VAL A 155 -11.43 11.66 -5.70
N GLY A 156 -11.17 10.42 -6.13
CA GLY A 156 -9.85 9.90 -6.44
C GLY A 156 -9.32 9.01 -5.31
N HIS A 157 -8.12 9.28 -4.82
CA HIS A 157 -7.48 8.50 -3.77
C HIS A 157 -7.81 9.03 -2.38
N THR A 158 -8.17 8.13 -1.46
CA THR A 158 -8.33 8.40 -0.03
C THR A 158 -7.68 7.32 0.83
N ASP A 159 -8.46 6.51 1.54
CA ASP A 159 -8.00 5.32 2.22
C ASP A 159 -7.81 4.13 1.24
N THR A 160 -8.33 4.27 0.01
CA THR A 160 -8.07 3.48 -1.20
C THR A 160 -8.20 4.35 -2.47
N ASP A 161 -7.74 3.82 -3.62
CA ASP A 161 -7.98 4.39 -4.94
C ASP A 161 -9.45 4.29 -5.42
N ASP A 162 -9.79 5.07 -6.45
CA ASP A 162 -11.11 5.14 -7.10
C ASP A 162 -12.29 5.27 -6.11
N THR A 163 -12.08 6.12 -5.11
CA THR A 163 -13.06 6.45 -4.09
C THR A 163 -14.03 7.51 -4.60
N THR A 164 -15.30 7.34 -4.24
CA THR A 164 -16.41 8.25 -4.55
C THR A 164 -17.16 8.66 -3.29
N VAL A 165 -17.94 9.73 -3.42
CA VAL A 165 -18.99 10.08 -2.44
C VAL A 165 -20.36 10.08 -3.12
N LEU A 166 -21.42 9.85 -2.36
CA LEU A 166 -22.79 10.03 -2.86
C LEU A 166 -23.35 11.37 -2.38
N HIS A 167 -23.53 12.31 -3.30
CA HIS A 167 -24.05 13.65 -3.05
C HIS A 167 -25.56 13.70 -3.33
N VAL A 168 -26.33 14.26 -2.39
CA VAL A 168 -27.78 14.47 -2.48
C VAL A 168 -28.07 15.97 -2.36
N PRO A 169 -28.09 16.72 -3.50
CA PRO A 169 -28.19 18.18 -3.47
C PRO A 169 -29.45 18.70 -2.76
N ASP A 170 -30.58 18.03 -2.91
CA ASP A 170 -31.86 18.52 -2.40
C ASP A 170 -31.97 18.54 -0.87
N ILE A 171 -31.04 17.89 -0.16
CA ILE A 171 -30.95 17.91 1.31
C ILE A 171 -29.56 18.31 1.84
N ASP A 172 -28.68 18.79 0.95
CA ASP A 172 -27.29 19.17 1.23
C ASP A 172 -26.50 18.06 1.96
N LEU A 173 -26.73 16.79 1.59
CA LEU A 173 -26.12 15.61 2.19
C LEU A 173 -24.98 15.08 1.31
N VAL A 174 -23.86 14.74 1.92
CA VAL A 174 -22.83 13.88 1.33
C VAL A 174 -22.65 12.63 2.20
N VAL A 175 -22.88 11.46 1.62
CA VAL A 175 -22.42 10.19 2.21
C VAL A 175 -21.00 9.97 1.69
N ALA A 176 -20.03 10.19 2.58
CA ALA A 176 -18.63 10.37 2.21
C ALA A 176 -17.85 9.06 2.07
N GLY A 177 -18.40 7.92 2.54
CA GLY A 177 -17.60 6.72 2.74
C GLY A 177 -16.35 7.05 3.56
N ASP A 178 -15.22 6.45 3.21
CA ASP A 178 -13.96 6.66 3.93
C ASP A 178 -13.14 7.85 3.39
N VAL A 179 -13.77 8.76 2.64
CA VAL A 179 -13.22 10.10 2.41
C VAL A 179 -13.16 10.90 3.71
N ALA A 180 -14.11 10.66 4.63
CA ALA A 180 -14.24 11.38 5.90
C ALA A 180 -14.43 10.41 7.08
N TYR A 181 -13.85 10.76 8.23
CA TYR A 181 -13.88 9.96 9.46
C TYR A 181 -14.41 10.80 10.63
N ASN A 182 -15.28 10.23 11.47
CA ASN A 182 -15.93 10.98 12.56
C ASN A 182 -15.72 10.33 13.94
N GLY A 183 -14.80 10.86 14.74
CA GLY A 183 -14.50 10.33 16.07
C GLY A 183 -13.81 8.96 16.08
N VAL A 184 -13.17 8.57 14.97
CA VAL A 184 -12.44 7.31 14.79
C VAL A 184 -11.05 7.62 14.22
N HIS A 185 -10.03 6.83 14.55
CA HIS A 185 -8.72 6.94 13.90
C HIS A 185 -8.76 6.44 12.45
N GLN A 186 -8.03 7.12 11.58
CA GLN A 186 -8.12 6.93 10.13
C GLN A 186 -7.22 5.80 9.64
N TYR A 187 -7.69 5.05 8.63
CA TYR A 187 -6.89 4.07 7.92
C TYR A 187 -5.92 4.77 6.96
N LEU A 188 -4.63 4.79 7.28
CA LEU A 188 -3.62 5.48 6.46
C LEU A 188 -2.76 4.52 5.64
N LEU A 189 -3.08 3.21 5.65
CA LEU A 189 -2.16 2.18 5.13
C LEU A 189 -1.82 2.37 3.65
N GLU A 190 -2.76 2.89 2.87
CA GLU A 190 -2.60 3.13 1.43
C GLU A 190 -2.18 4.57 1.11
N SER A 191 -1.88 5.40 2.11
CA SER A 191 -1.58 6.82 1.92
C SER A 191 -0.11 7.14 1.63
N ALA A 192 0.72 6.13 1.33
CA ALA A 192 2.13 6.30 0.99
C ALA A 192 2.32 7.10 -0.33
N HIS A 193 3.55 7.53 -0.60
CA HIS A 193 3.94 8.14 -1.90
C HIS A 193 3.07 9.31 -2.39
N GLY A 194 2.56 10.14 -1.48
CA GLY A 194 1.70 11.28 -1.80
C GLY A 194 0.20 11.00 -1.66
N GLY A 195 -0.19 9.83 -1.15
CA GLY A 195 -1.58 9.50 -0.89
C GLY A 195 -2.26 10.46 0.10
N VAL A 196 -1.54 10.97 1.10
CA VAL A 196 -2.07 12.01 2.01
C VAL A 196 -2.41 13.30 1.25
N GLU A 197 -1.55 13.77 0.35
CA GLU A 197 -1.83 14.94 -0.50
C GLU A 197 -3.04 14.69 -1.42
N ALA A 198 -3.15 13.49 -1.99
CA ALA A 198 -4.28 13.13 -2.83
C ALA A 198 -5.60 13.10 -2.03
N TRP A 199 -5.57 12.57 -0.80
CA TRP A 199 -6.73 12.55 0.09
C TRP A 199 -7.13 13.97 0.54
N LEU A 200 -6.18 14.86 0.82
CA LEU A 200 -6.47 16.27 1.07
C LEU A 200 -7.19 16.94 -0.12
N ALA A 201 -6.80 16.59 -1.36
CA ALA A 201 -7.48 17.07 -2.57
C ALA A 201 -8.88 16.43 -2.74
N ALA A 202 -9.09 15.19 -2.30
CA ALA A 202 -10.41 14.57 -2.24
C ALA A 202 -11.33 15.31 -1.26
N LEU A 203 -10.83 15.70 -0.09
CA LEU A 203 -11.58 16.54 0.86
C LEU A 203 -11.93 17.92 0.29
N ASP A 204 -11.05 18.53 -0.51
CA ASP A 204 -11.34 19.79 -1.20
C ASP A 204 -12.51 19.63 -2.18
N LYS A 205 -12.58 18.51 -2.91
CA LYS A 205 -13.71 18.21 -3.81
C LYS A 205 -15.01 18.05 -3.02
N VAL A 206 -15.00 17.36 -1.88
CA VAL A 206 -16.19 17.20 -1.03
C VAL A 206 -16.64 18.55 -0.45
N ALA A 207 -15.71 19.37 0.04
CA ALA A 207 -16.02 20.71 0.54
C ALA A 207 -16.64 21.62 -0.53
N ALA A 208 -16.21 21.48 -1.79
CA ALA A 208 -16.75 22.24 -2.92
C ALA A 208 -18.21 21.88 -3.26
N LEU A 209 -18.72 20.74 -2.79
CA LEU A 209 -20.15 20.39 -2.88
C LEU A 209 -21.00 21.20 -1.89
N GLN A 210 -20.38 21.92 -0.95
CA GLN A 210 -21.02 22.72 0.10
C GLN A 210 -22.05 21.95 0.94
N PRO A 211 -21.74 20.74 1.43
CA PRO A 211 -22.69 19.96 2.22
C PRO A 211 -23.00 20.65 3.55
N ARG A 212 -24.25 20.51 3.99
CA ARG A 212 -24.66 20.82 5.37
C ARG A 212 -24.43 19.63 6.30
N THR A 213 -24.55 18.43 5.74
CA THR A 213 -24.44 17.15 6.45
C THR A 213 -23.45 16.24 5.74
N VAL A 214 -22.55 15.63 6.52
CA VAL A 214 -21.57 14.66 6.02
C VAL A 214 -21.66 13.39 6.86
N VAL A 215 -21.91 12.25 6.22
CA VAL A 215 -21.90 10.94 6.87
C VAL A 215 -20.58 10.25 6.56
N ALA A 216 -19.76 10.00 7.58
CA ALA A 216 -18.50 9.28 7.50
C ALA A 216 -18.72 7.75 7.44
N GLY A 217 -17.91 7.04 6.65
CA GLY A 217 -17.95 5.58 6.53
C GLY A 217 -17.52 4.86 7.82
N HIS A 218 -16.63 5.48 8.58
CA HIS A 218 -16.29 5.07 9.94
C HIS A 218 -16.58 6.17 10.96
N LYS A 219 -17.52 5.91 11.89
CA LYS A 219 -17.91 6.89 12.90
C LYS A 219 -18.15 6.35 14.30
N ASN A 220 -17.97 7.23 15.29
CA ASN A 220 -18.58 7.11 16.60
C ASN A 220 -20.08 7.43 16.49
N LYS A 221 -20.93 6.46 16.82
CA LYS A 221 -22.40 6.57 16.69
C LYS A 221 -23.04 7.64 17.58
N GLU A 222 -22.33 8.10 18.60
CA GLU A 222 -22.79 9.16 19.50
C GLU A 222 -22.51 10.58 18.95
N LEU A 223 -21.76 10.69 17.85
CA LEU A 223 -21.43 11.97 17.21
C LEU A 223 -22.39 12.31 16.07
N PRO A 224 -22.74 13.60 15.90
CA PRO A 224 -23.61 14.04 14.81
C PRO A 224 -22.92 13.94 13.45
N ASP A 225 -23.73 13.94 12.39
CA ASP A 225 -23.27 14.06 11.00
C ASP A 225 -23.27 15.55 10.62
N ASP A 226 -22.10 16.19 10.73
CA ASP A 226 -21.93 17.63 10.49
C ASP A 226 -20.85 17.93 9.44
N ALA A 227 -20.95 19.09 8.80
CA ALA A 227 -19.97 19.49 7.78
C ALA A 227 -18.54 19.71 8.32
N ALA A 228 -18.37 19.96 9.64
CA ALA A 228 -17.06 20.15 10.24
C ALA A 228 -16.25 18.85 10.30
N ILE A 229 -16.87 17.68 10.07
CA ILE A 229 -16.16 16.40 9.88
C ILE A 229 -15.11 16.49 8.77
N ILE A 230 -15.34 17.29 7.72
CA ILE A 230 -14.37 17.50 6.63
C ILE A 230 -13.08 18.12 7.18
N ASP A 231 -13.20 19.18 7.98
CA ASP A 231 -12.05 19.87 8.58
C ASP A 231 -11.39 19.01 9.65
N GLN A 232 -12.15 18.26 10.45
CA GLN A 232 -11.60 17.34 11.45
C GLN A 232 -10.83 16.16 10.85
N THR A 233 -11.25 15.69 9.67
CA THR A 233 -10.52 14.67 8.89
C THR A 233 -9.24 15.28 8.31
N ARG A 234 -9.33 16.50 7.77
CA ARG A 234 -8.19 17.26 7.24
C ARG A 234 -7.12 17.48 8.31
N ASP A 235 -7.51 17.94 9.50
CA ASP A 235 -6.59 18.20 10.60
C ASP A 235 -5.82 16.93 11.00
N TYR A 236 -6.51 15.79 11.05
CA TYR A 236 -5.86 14.50 11.32
C TYR A 236 -4.84 14.12 10.26
N LEU A 237 -5.15 14.27 8.98
CA LEU A 237 -4.22 14.00 7.89
C LEU A 237 -2.99 14.92 7.94
N LEU A 238 -3.20 16.21 8.26
CA LEU A 238 -2.13 17.18 8.39
C LEU A 238 -1.20 16.85 9.57
N ASP A 239 -1.76 16.45 10.71
CA ASP A 239 -1.00 16.00 11.88
C ASP A 239 -0.25 14.69 11.60
N ALA A 240 -0.92 13.71 11.00
CA ALA A 240 -0.29 12.45 10.59
C ALA A 240 0.90 12.70 9.66
N ARG A 241 0.72 13.52 8.62
CA ARG A 241 1.81 13.89 7.70
C ARG A 241 2.96 14.59 8.42
N ARG A 242 2.65 15.55 9.30
CA ARG A 242 3.65 16.30 10.08
C ARG A 242 4.48 15.34 10.92
N LEU A 243 3.84 14.43 11.65
CA LEU A 243 4.53 13.46 12.52
C LEU A 243 5.33 12.43 11.71
N MET A 244 4.79 11.90 10.62
CA MET A 244 5.53 10.96 9.76
C MET A 244 6.78 11.59 9.14
N ALA A 245 6.75 12.88 8.82
CA ALA A 245 7.91 13.61 8.29
C ALA A 245 9.09 13.68 9.27
N GLU A 246 8.84 13.53 10.58
CA GLU A 246 9.88 13.43 11.62
C GLU A 246 10.60 12.07 11.60
N LYS A 247 10.12 11.10 10.80
CA LYS A 247 10.60 9.71 10.74
C LYS A 247 10.68 9.02 12.12
N PRO A 248 9.62 9.09 12.94
CA PRO A 248 9.60 8.42 14.24
C PRO A 248 9.58 6.90 14.08
N SER A 249 9.91 6.17 15.14
CA SER A 249 9.57 4.74 15.19
C SER A 249 8.05 4.53 15.20
N PRO A 250 7.54 3.34 14.82
CA PRO A 250 6.11 3.05 14.89
C PRO A 250 5.50 3.31 16.28
N GLN A 251 6.23 2.97 17.35
CA GLN A 251 5.79 3.24 18.72
C GLN A 251 5.70 4.73 19.02
N GLN A 252 6.71 5.51 18.62
CA GLN A 252 6.72 6.96 18.84
C GLN A 252 5.57 7.64 18.11
N TYR A 253 5.33 7.27 16.84
CA TYR A 253 4.19 7.79 16.08
C TYR A 253 2.85 7.43 16.72
N PHE A 254 2.71 6.17 17.16
CA PHE A 254 1.51 5.70 17.85
C PHE A 254 1.24 6.54 19.09
N ASP A 255 2.22 6.69 19.98
CA ASP A 255 2.08 7.47 21.22
C ASP A 255 1.72 8.95 20.93
N GLN A 256 2.33 9.55 19.91
CA GLN A 256 2.06 10.93 19.51
C GLN A 256 0.63 11.11 18.97
N MET A 257 0.17 10.22 18.09
CA MET A 257 -1.18 10.28 17.53
C MET A 257 -2.26 10.04 18.58
N ILE A 258 -2.02 9.11 19.52
CA ILE A 258 -2.94 8.89 20.65
C ILE A 258 -2.97 10.11 21.58
N ALA A 259 -1.83 10.78 21.80
CA ALA A 259 -1.80 12.01 22.60
C ALA A 259 -2.57 13.18 21.96
N LEU A 260 -2.57 13.29 20.62
CA LEU A 260 -3.33 14.32 19.90
C LEU A 260 -4.83 14.03 19.88
N TYR A 261 -5.22 12.75 19.80
CA TYR A 261 -6.61 12.34 19.63
C TYR A 261 -7.03 11.24 20.64
N PRO A 262 -6.99 11.51 21.95
CA PRO A 262 -7.20 10.48 22.98
C PRO A 262 -8.64 9.94 23.02
N ASP A 263 -9.61 10.72 22.54
CA ASP A 263 -11.04 10.38 22.59
C ASP A 263 -11.55 9.69 21.31
N ARG A 264 -10.69 9.50 20.29
CA ARG A 264 -11.09 8.80 19.05
C ARG A 264 -11.13 7.29 19.28
N LEU A 265 -12.15 6.65 18.72
CA LEU A 265 -12.31 5.20 18.77
C LEU A 265 -11.32 4.49 17.84
N ASN A 266 -11.19 3.18 18.04
CA ASN A 266 -10.44 2.26 17.17
C ASN A 266 -8.98 2.66 16.96
N VAL A 267 -8.12 2.46 17.96
CA VAL A 267 -6.70 2.81 17.88
C VAL A 267 -5.86 1.91 16.95
N GLY A 268 -6.43 0.78 16.49
CA GLY A 268 -5.83 -0.16 15.55
C GLY A 268 -5.17 0.49 14.33
N PRO A 269 -5.93 1.25 13.52
CA PRO A 269 -5.44 2.05 12.39
C PRO A 269 -4.14 2.78 12.63
N VAL A 270 -4.01 3.45 13.79
CA VAL A 270 -2.77 4.16 14.13
C VAL A 270 -1.60 3.19 14.14
N TRP A 271 -1.75 2.04 14.82
CA TRP A 271 -0.67 1.09 15.01
C TRP A 271 -0.24 0.40 13.72
N TYR A 272 -1.17 -0.23 13.00
CA TYR A 272 -0.78 -0.98 11.80
C TYR A 272 -0.37 -0.06 10.64
N SER A 273 -0.92 1.16 10.53
CA SER A 273 -0.40 2.16 9.59
C SER A 273 1.00 2.64 10.00
N ALA A 274 1.26 2.85 11.29
CA ALA A 274 2.62 3.19 11.75
C ALA A 274 3.61 2.07 11.44
N VAL A 275 3.24 0.82 11.72
CA VAL A 275 4.11 -0.32 11.40
C VAL A 275 4.37 -0.39 9.91
N ALA A 276 3.37 -0.26 9.04
CA ALA A 276 3.58 -0.40 7.60
C ALA A 276 4.30 0.79 6.95
N LEU A 277 4.03 2.01 7.39
CA LEU A 277 4.56 3.22 6.77
C LEU A 277 5.91 3.66 7.36
N LEU A 278 6.17 3.31 8.63
CA LEU A 278 7.34 3.78 9.39
C LEU A 278 8.28 2.66 9.81
N SER A 279 7.83 1.40 9.84
CA SER A 279 8.79 0.31 9.68
C SER A 279 9.16 0.36 8.20
N GLY A 280 10.34 0.90 7.89
CA GLY A 280 10.80 0.94 6.50
C GLY A 280 10.71 -0.45 5.84
N PRO A 281 10.80 -0.54 4.50
CA PRO A 281 11.08 -1.84 3.88
C PRO A 281 12.28 -2.40 4.61
N SER A 282 12.21 -3.65 5.11
CA SER A 282 13.22 -4.26 5.99
C SER A 282 14.60 -3.62 5.79
N ALA A 283 15.00 -2.75 6.73
CA ALA A 283 16.08 -1.76 6.57
C ALA A 283 17.37 -2.26 5.88
N PRO A 284 17.79 -3.53 5.98
CA PRO A 284 19.00 -3.95 5.30
C PRO A 284 18.87 -4.23 3.77
N VAL A 285 17.68 -4.42 3.19
CA VAL A 285 17.50 -4.61 1.72
C VAL A 285 17.79 -3.34 0.94
N SER A 286 17.15 -2.23 1.31
CA SER A 286 17.39 -0.94 0.64
C SER A 286 18.81 -0.44 0.88
N GLU A 287 19.39 -0.62 2.07
CA GLU A 287 20.75 -0.17 2.35
C GLU A 287 21.81 -0.94 1.56
N ALA A 288 21.73 -2.28 1.51
CA ALA A 288 22.70 -3.08 0.75
C ALA A 288 22.55 -2.84 -0.78
N GLU A 289 21.32 -2.62 -1.24
CA GLU A 289 21.04 -2.30 -2.64
C GLU A 289 21.57 -0.90 -3.02
N GLU A 290 21.23 0.14 -2.27
CA GLU A 290 21.71 1.51 -2.48
C GLU A 290 23.24 1.56 -2.41
N TRP A 291 23.83 0.94 -1.38
CA TRP A 291 25.29 0.86 -1.26
C TRP A 291 25.95 0.21 -2.49
N PHE A 292 25.34 -0.85 -3.04
CA PHE A 292 25.95 -1.56 -4.15
C PHE A 292 25.72 -0.86 -5.50
N PHE A 293 24.49 -0.44 -5.79
CA PHE A 293 24.11 0.06 -7.12
C PHE A 293 24.23 1.57 -7.26
N ASP A 294 24.16 2.33 -6.16
CA ASP A 294 24.21 3.79 -6.20
C ASP A 294 25.57 4.36 -5.74
N ASP A 295 26.37 3.58 -4.99
CA ASP A 295 27.71 3.97 -4.55
C ASP A 295 28.82 3.10 -5.17
N TYR A 296 28.87 1.80 -4.84
CA TYR A 296 29.95 0.91 -5.30
C TYR A 296 30.04 0.81 -6.82
N LEU A 297 28.96 0.41 -7.49
CA LEU A 297 28.97 0.13 -8.93
C LEU A 297 29.32 1.38 -9.76
N PRO A 298 28.70 2.55 -9.54
CA PRO A 298 29.07 3.78 -10.27
C PRO A 298 30.52 4.19 -10.02
N THR A 299 31.01 4.08 -8.78
CA THR A 299 32.41 4.37 -8.45
C THR A 299 33.36 3.41 -9.17
N TRP A 300 33.05 2.12 -9.15
CA TRP A 300 33.84 1.08 -9.82
C TRP A 300 33.91 1.30 -11.34
N ILE A 301 32.76 1.56 -11.97
CA ILE A 301 32.65 1.88 -13.40
C ILE A 301 33.50 3.11 -13.71
N GLY A 302 33.30 4.20 -12.95
CA GLY A 302 33.96 5.47 -13.22
C GLY A 302 35.48 5.43 -13.05
N VAL A 303 35.98 4.72 -12.03
CA VAL A 303 37.43 4.52 -11.86
C VAL A 303 38.00 3.64 -12.98
N CYS A 304 37.29 2.58 -13.38
CA CYS A 304 37.76 1.72 -14.46
C CYS A 304 37.78 2.46 -15.82
N ALA A 305 36.73 3.22 -16.12
CA ALA A 305 36.59 4.02 -17.35
C ALA A 305 37.45 5.30 -17.35
N GLY A 306 38.06 5.67 -16.21
CA GLY A 306 38.88 6.86 -16.07
C GLY A 306 38.10 8.17 -15.96
N THR A 307 36.80 8.11 -15.64
CA THR A 307 35.96 9.30 -15.38
C THR A 307 36.01 9.74 -13.91
N ILE A 308 36.49 8.87 -13.01
CA ILE A 308 36.74 9.17 -11.60
C ILE A 308 38.23 8.91 -11.30
N ASP A 309 38.93 9.92 -10.80
CA ASP A 309 40.36 9.83 -10.46
C ASP A 309 40.54 9.28 -9.02
N ARG A 310 40.89 7.99 -8.92
CA ARG A 310 41.25 7.31 -7.66
C ARG A 310 42.35 6.28 -7.90
N THR A 311 43.22 6.08 -6.91
CA THR A 311 44.20 4.98 -6.90
C THR A 311 43.51 3.66 -6.56
N SER A 312 44.14 2.53 -6.90
CA SER A 312 43.62 1.18 -6.66
C SER A 312 43.32 0.85 -5.19
N ASP A 313 43.76 1.67 -4.23
CA ASP A 313 43.45 1.52 -2.81
C ASP A 313 41.94 1.66 -2.51
N PHE A 314 41.18 2.37 -3.36
CA PHE A 314 39.72 2.51 -3.21
C PHE A 314 38.99 1.17 -3.22
N ILE A 315 39.60 0.13 -3.78
CA ILE A 315 39.06 -1.23 -3.81
C ILE A 315 38.72 -1.71 -2.40
N LEU A 316 39.51 -1.33 -1.39
CA LEU A 316 39.30 -1.70 0.02
C LEU A 316 38.16 -0.91 0.70
N ASP A 317 37.63 0.12 0.05
CA ASP A 317 36.39 0.78 0.47
C ASP A 317 35.17 -0.14 0.25
N TYR A 318 35.28 -1.11 -0.68
CA TYR A 318 34.15 -1.96 -1.08
C TYR A 318 34.42 -3.47 -0.98
N TRP A 319 35.67 -3.90 -1.01
CA TRP A 319 36.09 -5.30 -0.95
C TRP A 319 36.93 -5.57 0.30
N SER A 320 36.81 -6.76 0.88
CA SER A 320 37.58 -7.14 2.07
C SER A 320 38.35 -8.44 1.85
N ALA A 321 39.46 -8.59 2.57
CA ALA A 321 40.11 -9.88 2.78
C ALA A 321 39.66 -10.49 4.12
N PRO A 322 39.54 -11.83 4.25
CA PRO A 322 39.70 -12.80 3.17
C PRO A 322 38.54 -12.75 2.17
N LEU A 323 38.87 -12.85 0.88
CA LEU A 323 37.90 -12.86 -0.22
C LEU A 323 37.80 -14.28 -0.81
N ASN A 324 36.59 -14.83 -0.89
CA ASN A 324 36.33 -16.02 -1.69
C ASN A 324 36.12 -15.62 -3.16
N TRP A 325 36.84 -16.26 -4.08
CA TRP A 325 36.66 -16.05 -5.51
C TRP A 325 36.44 -17.39 -6.19
N SER A 326 35.33 -17.53 -6.90
CA SER A 326 34.99 -18.71 -7.69
C SER A 326 34.53 -18.32 -9.09
N ASP A 327 35.12 -18.94 -10.10
CA ASP A 327 34.70 -18.79 -11.49
C ASP A 327 34.97 -20.08 -12.28
N ASN A 328 34.81 -20.02 -13.61
CA ASN A 328 35.03 -21.15 -14.51
C ASN A 328 36.47 -21.74 -14.46
N GLN A 329 37.43 -21.03 -13.85
CA GLN A 329 38.80 -21.51 -13.66
C GLN A 329 39.03 -22.18 -12.30
N GLY A 330 38.03 -22.15 -11.41
CA GLY A 330 38.05 -22.79 -10.09
C GLY A 330 37.82 -21.81 -8.93
N SER A 331 38.00 -22.32 -7.71
CA SER A 331 37.77 -21.55 -6.48
C SER A 331 39.06 -21.33 -5.70
N ARG A 332 39.25 -20.12 -5.17
CA ARG A 332 40.40 -19.76 -4.32
C ARG A 332 40.02 -18.76 -3.23
N TRP A 333 40.82 -18.72 -2.17
CA TRP A 333 40.76 -17.70 -1.13
C TRP A 333 41.92 -16.72 -1.31
N ILE A 334 41.61 -15.43 -1.32
CA ILE A 334 42.60 -14.34 -1.34
C ILE A 334 42.68 -13.78 0.07
N LEU A 335 43.78 -14.04 0.77
CA LEU A 335 43.85 -13.87 2.22
C LEU A 335 44.30 -12.49 2.68
N GLN A 336 45.04 -11.75 1.84
CA GLN A 336 45.60 -10.45 2.20
C GLN A 336 44.94 -9.32 1.40
N PRO A 337 44.68 -8.14 2.01
CA PRO A 337 44.10 -7.00 1.30
C PRO A 337 44.87 -6.58 0.05
N VAL A 338 46.22 -6.61 0.10
CA VAL A 338 47.07 -6.27 -1.06
C VAL A 338 46.85 -7.21 -2.24
N ASP A 339 46.55 -8.49 -1.99
CA ASP A 339 46.28 -9.46 -3.04
C ASP A 339 44.88 -9.26 -3.63
N VAL A 340 43.91 -8.81 -2.82
CA VAL A 340 42.57 -8.42 -3.30
C VAL A 340 42.67 -7.23 -4.24
N VAL A 341 43.38 -6.17 -3.83
CA VAL A 341 43.66 -4.98 -4.67
C VAL A 341 44.33 -5.40 -5.97
N SER A 342 45.39 -6.21 -5.91
CA SER A 342 46.15 -6.65 -7.08
C SER A 342 45.29 -7.39 -8.12
N VAL A 343 44.44 -8.34 -7.68
CA VAL A 343 43.57 -9.11 -8.60
C VAL A 343 42.51 -8.22 -9.26
N LEU A 344 41.92 -7.31 -8.48
CA LEU A 344 40.87 -6.41 -8.96
C LEU A 344 41.43 -5.29 -9.85
N GLU A 345 42.66 -4.83 -9.60
CA GLU A 345 43.40 -3.92 -10.48
C GLU A 345 43.80 -4.58 -11.81
N GLN A 346 44.17 -5.86 -11.80
CA GLN A 346 44.39 -6.62 -13.04
C GLN A 346 43.11 -6.73 -13.88
N LEU A 347 41.96 -6.93 -13.22
CA LEU A 347 40.67 -6.93 -13.89
C LEU A 347 40.35 -5.57 -14.55
N HIS A 348 40.57 -4.47 -13.83
CA HIS A 348 40.46 -3.11 -14.36
C HIS A 348 41.37 -2.88 -15.57
N THR A 349 42.62 -3.32 -15.48
CA THR A 349 43.61 -3.15 -16.56
C THR A 349 43.17 -3.88 -17.82
N ARG A 350 42.75 -5.15 -17.71
CA ARG A 350 42.20 -5.92 -18.83
C ARG A 350 40.98 -5.24 -19.47
N LEU A 351 40.07 -4.71 -18.65
CA LEU A 351 38.88 -4.02 -19.15
C LEU A 351 39.23 -2.74 -19.89
N ARG A 352 40.15 -1.93 -19.35
CA ARG A 352 40.66 -0.74 -20.03
C ARG A 352 41.30 -1.06 -21.37
N GLU A 353 42.15 -2.08 -21.42
CA GLU A 353 42.77 -2.56 -22.66
C GLU A 353 41.74 -3.03 -23.70
N ALA A 354 40.58 -3.54 -23.24
CA ALA A 354 39.46 -3.94 -24.09
C ALA A 354 38.54 -2.78 -24.52
N GLY A 355 38.81 -1.55 -24.06
CA GLY A 355 38.04 -0.34 -24.38
C GLY A 355 36.80 -0.13 -23.53
N TYR A 356 36.80 -0.61 -22.28
CA TYR A 356 35.69 -0.47 -21.33
C TYR A 356 35.29 0.99 -21.07
N ALA A 357 33.99 1.24 -21.10
CA ALA A 357 33.39 2.54 -20.83
C ALA A 357 32.26 2.48 -19.80
N ASP A 358 31.49 1.38 -19.77
CA ASP A 358 30.31 1.29 -18.90
C ASP A 358 29.93 -0.16 -18.57
N THR A 359 28.97 -0.36 -17.67
CA THR A 359 28.33 -1.64 -17.40
C THR A 359 26.82 -1.48 -17.29
N ALA A 360 26.10 -2.12 -18.19
CA ALA A 360 24.65 -2.27 -18.05
C ALA A 360 24.32 -3.42 -17.09
N VAL A 361 23.17 -3.29 -16.43
CA VAL A 361 22.62 -4.28 -15.50
C VAL A 361 21.28 -4.79 -16.03
N PRO A 362 21.27 -5.83 -16.89
CA PRO A 362 20.04 -6.35 -17.49
C PRO A 362 19.08 -6.98 -16.48
N ASP A 363 19.62 -7.63 -15.45
CA ASP A 363 18.84 -8.26 -14.38
C ASP A 363 19.65 -8.26 -13.08
N LYS A 364 18.94 -8.10 -11.96
CA LYS A 364 19.50 -8.08 -10.62
C LYS A 364 18.52 -8.64 -9.60
N LYS A 365 19.06 -9.20 -8.53
CA LYS A 365 18.32 -9.64 -7.35
C LYS A 365 19.15 -9.38 -6.11
N VAL A 366 18.53 -8.73 -5.13
CA VAL A 366 19.12 -8.50 -3.82
C VAL A 366 18.42 -9.42 -2.82
N THR A 367 19.21 -10.16 -2.06
CA THR A 367 18.71 -11.01 -0.98
C THR A 367 19.39 -10.59 0.30
N VAL A 368 18.62 -10.21 1.31
CA VAL A 368 19.18 -9.88 2.62
C VAL A 368 18.78 -10.93 3.62
N TYR A 369 19.80 -11.46 4.30
CA TYR A 369 19.64 -12.54 5.26
C TYR A 369 19.40 -11.99 6.67
N HIS A 370 20.11 -10.92 7.03
CA HIS A 370 19.98 -10.17 8.28
C HIS A 370 20.74 -8.83 8.18
N ASP A 371 20.70 -7.99 9.23
CA ASP A 371 21.28 -6.64 9.28
C ASP A 371 22.76 -6.51 8.87
N ASN A 372 23.49 -7.62 8.88
CA ASN A 372 24.93 -7.67 8.61
C ASN A 372 25.32 -8.64 7.48
N GLY A 373 24.34 -9.22 6.78
CA GLY A 373 24.57 -10.27 5.79
C GLY A 373 23.59 -10.17 4.64
N ALA A 374 24.12 -10.04 3.43
CA ALA A 374 23.36 -9.91 2.20
C ALA A 374 24.06 -10.61 1.03
N ALA A 375 23.31 -10.84 -0.04
CA ALA A 375 23.81 -11.31 -1.31
C ALA A 375 23.23 -10.49 -2.46
N ILE A 376 24.04 -10.28 -3.49
CA ILE A 376 23.63 -9.61 -4.72
C ILE A 376 23.92 -10.52 -5.89
N GLU A 377 22.86 -10.89 -6.61
CA GLU A 377 22.93 -11.59 -7.88
C GLU A 377 22.70 -10.57 -8.99
N VAL A 378 23.55 -10.55 -10.01
CA VAL A 378 23.50 -9.51 -11.04
C VAL A 378 24.07 -10.00 -12.36
N ILE A 379 23.47 -9.59 -13.47
CA ILE A 379 24.07 -9.70 -14.80
C ILE A 379 24.78 -8.39 -15.10
N TRP A 380 26.05 -8.48 -15.46
CA TRP A 380 26.85 -7.36 -15.92
C TRP A 380 27.17 -7.53 -17.38
N ALA A 381 26.63 -6.64 -18.22
CA ALA A 381 27.04 -6.48 -19.60
C ALA A 381 28.07 -5.35 -19.67
N ARG A 382 29.34 -5.68 -19.86
CA ARG A 382 30.44 -4.71 -19.89
C ARG A 382 30.59 -4.14 -21.29
N LEU A 383 30.55 -2.82 -21.41
CA LEU A 383 30.37 -2.14 -22.70
C LEU A 383 31.59 -1.28 -23.06
N ARG A 384 31.83 -1.16 -24.36
CA ARG A 384 32.67 -0.10 -24.93
C ARG A 384 31.86 1.17 -25.13
N ALA A 385 32.54 2.28 -25.43
CA ALA A 385 31.90 3.58 -25.66
C ALA A 385 30.92 3.60 -26.85
N ASP A 386 31.07 2.68 -27.81
CA ASP A 386 30.14 2.50 -28.94
C ASP A 386 28.93 1.60 -28.63
N GLY A 387 28.82 1.13 -27.38
CA GLY A 387 27.77 0.23 -26.92
C GLY A 387 28.02 -1.25 -27.22
N SER A 388 29.14 -1.61 -27.87
CA SER A 388 29.48 -3.02 -28.11
C SER A 388 29.89 -3.72 -26.81
N GLU A 389 29.40 -4.95 -26.63
CA GLU A 389 29.77 -5.76 -25.46
C GLU A 389 31.23 -6.24 -25.53
N ILE A 390 31.94 -6.11 -24.42
CA ILE A 390 33.25 -6.74 -24.17
C ILE A 390 33.02 -8.16 -23.68
N GLU A 391 32.18 -8.29 -22.67
CA GLU A 391 31.78 -9.55 -22.07
C GLU A 391 30.50 -9.35 -21.26
N ARG A 392 29.85 -10.48 -20.99
CA ARG A 392 28.67 -10.55 -20.16
C ARG A 392 28.84 -11.67 -19.15
N ILE A 393 28.62 -11.33 -17.88
CA ILE A 393 28.76 -12.27 -16.77
C ILE A 393 27.54 -12.22 -15.87
N ALA A 394 27.12 -13.36 -15.35
CA ALA A 394 26.28 -13.41 -14.17
C ALA A 394 27.20 -13.57 -12.96
N ALA A 395 26.99 -12.75 -11.93
CA ALA A 395 27.78 -12.75 -10.72
C ALA A 395 26.87 -12.83 -9.50
N HIS A 396 27.31 -13.59 -8.51
CA HIS A 396 26.78 -13.61 -7.15
C HIS A 396 27.85 -13.04 -6.22
N PHE A 397 27.49 -12.01 -5.48
CA PHE A 397 28.31 -11.37 -4.46
C PHE A 397 27.80 -11.73 -3.08
N GLU A 398 28.71 -12.09 -2.18
CA GLU A 398 28.43 -12.24 -0.76
C GLU A 398 28.92 -10.99 -0.02
N LEU A 399 28.02 -10.38 0.76
CA LEU A 399 28.24 -9.11 1.42
C LEU A 399 28.18 -9.28 2.94
N THR A 400 29.06 -8.59 3.65
CA THR A 400 28.99 -8.44 5.10
C THR A 400 29.08 -6.99 5.52
N ARG A 401 28.41 -6.64 6.63
CA ARG A 401 28.50 -5.31 7.24
C ARG A 401 29.38 -5.36 8.47
N GLY A 402 30.40 -4.52 8.48
CA GLY A 402 31.24 -4.27 9.66
C GLY A 402 31.19 -2.80 10.09
N ASN A 403 32.07 -2.42 11.02
CA ASN A 403 32.17 -1.04 11.51
C ASN A 403 32.48 0.01 10.41
N GLY A 404 32.99 -0.42 9.25
CA GLY A 404 33.30 0.42 8.09
C GLY A 404 32.24 0.40 6.99
N GLY A 405 31.06 -0.16 7.24
CA GLY A 405 30.00 -0.35 6.26
C GLY A 405 30.01 -1.73 5.59
N TRP A 406 29.29 -1.86 4.49
CA TRP A 406 29.23 -3.08 3.69
C TRP A 406 30.55 -3.35 2.96
N ARG A 407 30.89 -4.63 2.83
CA ARG A 407 32.03 -5.12 2.04
C ARG A 407 31.66 -6.39 1.31
N ILE A 408 32.16 -6.54 0.08
CA ILE A 408 32.15 -7.79 -0.67
C ILE A 408 33.23 -8.71 -0.08
N ILE A 409 32.81 -9.91 0.33
CA ILE A 409 33.68 -10.96 0.90
C ILE A 409 33.67 -12.24 0.06
N GLY A 410 32.81 -12.32 -0.94
CA GLY A 410 32.73 -13.45 -1.86
C GLY A 410 32.24 -13.03 -3.24
N ILE A 411 32.77 -13.66 -4.28
CA ILE A 411 32.23 -13.59 -5.64
C ILE A 411 32.22 -14.98 -6.30
N GLN A 412 31.09 -15.30 -6.94
CA GLN A 412 30.94 -16.44 -7.84
C GLN A 412 30.49 -15.89 -9.20
N ALA A 413 31.21 -16.20 -10.29
CA ALA A 413 30.89 -15.63 -11.60
C ALA A 413 30.99 -16.63 -12.75
N VAL A 414 30.08 -16.51 -13.71
CA VAL A 414 30.05 -17.31 -14.95
C VAL A 414 29.77 -16.42 -16.15
N SER A 415 30.43 -16.67 -17.28
CA SER A 415 30.08 -16.03 -18.56
C SER A 415 28.69 -16.46 -19.01
N THR A 416 27.90 -15.53 -19.54
CA THR A 416 26.54 -15.82 -20.01
C THR A 416 26.20 -15.01 -21.25
N SER A 417 25.29 -15.51 -22.07
CA SER A 417 24.62 -14.76 -23.14
C SER A 417 23.18 -14.36 -22.78
N SER A 418 22.70 -14.71 -21.58
CA SER A 418 21.35 -14.40 -21.12
C SER A 418 21.27 -12.99 -20.51
N ASP A 419 20.09 -12.38 -20.61
CA ASP A 419 19.68 -11.18 -19.85
C ASP A 419 18.92 -11.53 -18.56
N SER A 420 18.73 -12.81 -18.23
CA SER A 420 17.91 -13.28 -17.10
C SER A 420 18.72 -14.14 -16.13
N LEU A 421 18.81 -13.71 -14.86
CA LEU A 421 19.47 -14.46 -13.79
C LEU A 421 18.81 -15.82 -13.57
N LYS A 422 17.48 -15.87 -13.74
CA LYS A 422 16.73 -17.13 -13.65
C LYS A 422 17.26 -18.16 -14.66
N ASP A 423 17.54 -17.75 -15.89
CA ASP A 423 18.01 -18.68 -16.93
C ASP A 423 19.45 -19.15 -16.69
N VAL A 424 20.28 -18.29 -16.08
CA VAL A 424 21.67 -18.63 -15.76
C VAL A 424 21.75 -19.56 -14.54
N TRP A 425 20.96 -19.30 -13.51
CA TRP A 425 21.00 -20.07 -12.26
C TRP A 425 20.07 -21.30 -12.23
N GLN A 426 19.06 -21.41 -13.11
CA GLN A 426 18.19 -22.61 -13.20
C GLN A 426 18.74 -23.77 -14.05
N GLN A 427 20.06 -23.89 -14.21
CA GLN A 427 20.66 -25.12 -14.73
C GLN A 427 21.39 -25.89 -13.63
N GLN A 428 20.64 -26.61 -12.78
CA GLN A 428 21.01 -27.89 -12.16
C GLN A 428 19.94 -28.36 -11.17
N HIS A 429 18.93 -29.07 -11.69
CA HIS A 429 18.24 -30.14 -10.95
C HIS A 429 18.32 -31.42 -11.77
#